data_AF-A0A210QGT8-F1
#
_entry.id   AF-A0A210QGT8-F1
#
_cell.length_a   1.000
_cell.length_b   1.000
_cell.length_c   1.000
_cell.angle_alpha   90.00
_cell.angle_beta   90.00
_cell.angle_gamma   90.00
#
_symmetry.space_group_name_H-M   'P 1'
#
loop_
_entity.id
_entity.type
_entity.pdbx_description
1 polymer ?
#
loop_
_entity_poly.entity_id
_entity_poly.type
_entity_poly.pdbx_seq_one_letter_code
_entity_poly.pdbx_strand_id
1 'polypeptide(L)'
;MGCNIGVMNQKVPNLGGTLGPFVRYNGNTSFLTCAHVLFDVAQQGTVDFTYDGSNRIDVVQPALDTSMASGAACGFIQRAIFNPRMHPSIDMAVVTISDESRLPDKGRFANDHSSRYKKAGFKHLPEYNDGSRVLDFQESGTSNMVVQFGSETHLSKGFLKEDGIQVRPLTTVLGLPQSKDIFRMSGQYEVEGLRSMPNLFMPGDSGAAVFMLNGTSLHCIGMAIGSTSTGNAVVTPIAALLDAVRANADIDLSVFP
;
A
#
# COMPACT_ATOMS: atom_id res chain seq x y z
N MET A 1 8.34 2.76 -5.64
CA MET A 1 7.07 2.11 -5.27
C MET A 1 6.88 0.83 -6.07
N GLY A 2 6.06 -0.13 -5.62
CA GLY A 2 5.80 -1.37 -6.35
C GLY A 2 6.90 -2.44 -6.25
N CYS A 3 7.91 -2.26 -5.40
CA CYS A 3 8.90 -3.30 -5.14
C CYS A 3 8.44 -4.24 -4.03
N ASN A 4 8.89 -5.49 -4.08
CA ASN A 4 8.72 -6.43 -2.97
C ASN A 4 9.54 -5.99 -1.75
N ILE A 5 8.94 -6.04 -0.56
CA ILE A 5 9.54 -5.75 0.75
C ILE A 5 9.18 -6.83 1.77
N GLY A 6 10.01 -7.00 2.79
CA GLY A 6 9.76 -7.92 3.90
C GLY A 6 10.63 -7.60 5.12
N VAL A 7 10.56 -8.42 6.17
CA VAL A 7 11.38 -8.24 7.39
C VAL A 7 12.66 -9.06 7.27
N MET A 8 13.81 -8.50 7.68
CA MET A 8 15.12 -9.13 7.52
C MET A 8 15.29 -10.45 8.31
N ASN A 9 14.72 -10.52 9.52
CA ASN A 9 15.13 -11.50 10.53
C ASN A 9 13.98 -12.21 11.27
N GLN A 10 12.84 -12.53 10.64
CA GLN A 10 11.77 -13.26 11.35
C GLN A 10 10.93 -14.26 10.54
N LYS A 11 10.44 -15.24 11.30
CA LYS A 11 9.43 -16.28 11.02
C LYS A 11 8.01 -15.69 10.79
N VAL A 12 7.89 -14.51 10.15
CA VAL A 12 6.57 -14.01 9.76
C VAL A 12 6.14 -14.84 8.54
N PRO A 13 4.99 -15.52 8.55
CA PRO A 13 4.58 -16.42 7.47
C PRO A 13 4.26 -15.70 6.15
N ASN A 14 4.17 -14.37 6.17
CA ASN A 14 3.82 -13.56 5.02
C ASN A 14 5.07 -13.30 4.16
N LEU A 15 5.07 -13.89 2.96
CA LEU A 15 6.16 -13.98 1.97
C LEU A 15 6.54 -12.64 1.29
N GLY A 16 6.34 -11.52 1.99
CA GLY A 16 6.58 -10.18 1.49
C GLY A 16 5.30 -9.43 1.10
N GLY A 17 5.47 -8.15 0.87
CA GLY A 17 4.43 -7.23 0.42
C GLY A 17 5.01 -6.18 -0.50
N THR A 18 4.28 -5.09 -0.71
CA THR A 18 4.66 -4.03 -1.63
C THR A 18 5.12 -2.77 -0.90
N LEU A 19 6.18 -2.16 -1.41
CA LEU A 19 6.58 -0.79 -1.12
C LEU A 19 5.53 0.18 -1.70
N GLY A 20 4.66 0.70 -0.84
CA GLY A 20 3.55 1.58 -1.17
C GLY A 20 3.94 3.05 -1.37
N PRO A 21 3.01 3.99 -1.10
CA PRO A 21 3.27 5.42 -1.28
C PRO A 21 4.48 5.91 -0.48
N PHE A 22 5.28 6.78 -1.09
CA PHE A 22 6.31 7.51 -0.36
C PHE A 22 5.68 8.63 0.48
N VAL A 23 6.19 8.79 1.70
CA VAL A 23 5.78 9.82 2.65
C VAL A 23 6.99 10.51 3.28
N ARG A 24 6.80 11.74 3.74
CA ARG A 24 7.70 12.39 4.68
C ARG A 24 7.16 12.15 6.07
N TYR A 25 7.93 11.46 6.92
CA TYR A 25 7.55 11.16 8.29
C TYR A 25 8.59 11.76 9.24
N ASN A 26 8.18 12.74 10.05
CA ASN A 26 9.08 13.54 10.89
C ASN A 26 10.32 14.03 10.12
N GLY A 27 10.12 14.55 8.91
CA GLY A 27 11.16 15.03 8.00
C GLY A 27 11.91 13.95 7.21
N ASN A 28 11.84 12.67 7.62
CA ASN A 28 12.56 11.59 6.97
C ASN A 28 11.81 11.01 5.77
N THR A 29 12.54 10.66 4.71
CA THR A 29 11.97 9.92 3.58
C THR A 29 11.58 8.51 4.03
N SER A 30 10.30 8.20 3.92
CA SER A 30 9.72 6.95 4.34
C SER A 30 8.75 6.42 3.29
N PHE A 31 8.29 5.19 3.44
CA PHE A 31 7.20 4.64 2.64
C PHE A 31 6.17 3.95 3.53
N LEU A 32 4.94 3.85 3.00
CA LEU A 32 3.87 3.09 3.60
C LEU A 32 3.85 1.66 3.05
N THR A 33 3.47 0.71 3.89
CA THR A 33 3.10 -0.66 3.51
C THR A 33 2.08 -1.20 4.53
N CYS A 34 1.61 -2.43 4.42
CA CYS A 34 0.69 -3.00 5.42
C CYS A 34 1.41 -3.47 6.69
N ALA A 35 0.76 -3.34 7.84
CA ALA A 35 1.29 -3.90 9.10
C ALA A 35 1.29 -5.42 9.06
N HIS A 36 0.26 -6.05 8.47
CA HIS A 36 0.21 -7.51 8.39
C HIS A 36 1.33 -8.13 7.54
N VAL A 37 1.98 -7.34 6.68
CA VAL A 37 3.16 -7.79 5.92
C VAL A 37 4.38 -7.94 6.84
N LEU A 38 4.47 -7.11 7.88
CA LEU A 38 5.66 -7.01 8.74
C LEU A 38 5.47 -7.62 10.13
N PHE A 39 4.22 -7.91 10.53
CA PHE A 39 3.87 -8.46 11.83
C PHE A 39 2.95 -9.69 11.68
N ASP A 40 3.05 -10.63 12.61
CA ASP A 40 2.12 -11.76 12.73
C ASP A 40 0.80 -11.32 13.37
N VAL A 41 0.00 -10.57 12.62
CA VAL A 41 -1.30 -10.06 13.06
C VAL A 41 -2.30 -11.19 13.29
N ALA A 42 -2.10 -12.37 12.67
CA ALA A 42 -2.95 -13.53 12.88
C ALA A 42 -2.89 -13.98 14.34
N GLN A 43 -1.69 -14.02 14.93
CA GLN A 43 -1.55 -14.35 16.36
C GLN A 43 -1.85 -13.16 17.27
N GLN A 44 -1.51 -11.94 16.87
CA GLN A 44 -1.57 -10.76 17.73
C GLN A 44 -2.96 -10.12 17.81
N GLY A 45 -3.77 -10.26 16.75
CA GLY A 45 -5.10 -9.67 16.63
C GLY A 45 -5.11 -8.15 16.38
N THR A 46 -4.22 -7.41 17.02
CA THR A 46 -3.98 -5.96 16.83
C THR A 46 -2.50 -5.65 16.94
N VAL A 47 -2.02 -4.64 16.19
CA VAL A 47 -0.65 -4.12 16.29
C VAL A 47 -0.71 -2.64 16.58
N ASP A 48 0.06 -2.20 17.57
CA ASP A 48 0.32 -0.79 17.85
C ASP A 48 1.81 -0.64 18.22
N PHE A 49 2.65 -0.53 17.20
CA PHE A 49 4.10 -0.46 17.35
C PHE A 49 4.61 0.95 17.04
N THR A 50 5.49 1.47 17.89
CA THR A 50 6.26 2.70 17.65
C THR A 50 7.72 2.42 18.01
N TYR A 51 8.65 2.82 17.14
CA TYR A 51 10.07 2.68 17.42
C TYR A 51 10.49 3.56 18.60
N ASP A 52 11.11 2.94 19.60
CA ASP A 52 11.51 3.56 20.86
C ASP A 52 13.00 3.94 20.93
N GLY A 53 13.77 3.69 19.86
CA GLY A 53 15.22 3.89 19.83
C GLY A 53 16.06 2.63 20.10
N SER A 54 15.45 1.51 20.47
CA SER A 54 16.16 0.29 20.89
C SER A 54 15.67 -0.99 20.21
N ASN A 55 14.38 -1.09 19.87
CA ASN A 55 13.76 -2.27 19.28
C ASN A 55 13.57 -2.12 17.76
N ARG A 56 14.68 -1.97 17.03
CA ARG A 56 14.66 -1.74 15.59
C ARG A 56 14.26 -3.02 14.84
N ILE A 57 13.25 -2.91 13.97
CA ILE A 57 12.85 -3.98 13.05
C ILE A 57 13.25 -3.56 11.63
N ASP A 58 14.23 -4.24 11.06
CA ASP A 58 14.76 -3.95 9.73
C ASP A 58 13.89 -4.54 8.62
N VAL A 59 13.70 -3.72 7.58
CA VAL A 59 12.94 -4.04 6.38
C VAL A 59 13.92 -4.20 5.22
N VAL A 60 13.74 -5.26 4.43
CA VAL A 60 14.59 -5.61 3.29
C VAL A 60 13.89 -5.36 1.97
N GLN A 61 14.68 -5.06 0.93
CA GLN A 61 14.22 -4.90 -0.45
C GLN A 61 15.31 -5.41 -1.44
N PRO A 62 15.00 -6.40 -2.29
CA PRO A 62 13.76 -7.17 -2.31
C PRO A 62 13.58 -8.00 -1.02
N ALA A 63 12.36 -8.47 -0.76
CA ALA A 63 12.15 -9.49 0.27
C ALA A 63 12.93 -10.76 -0.06
N LEU A 64 13.36 -11.48 0.97
CA LEU A 64 13.99 -12.79 0.81
C LEU A 64 12.92 -13.80 0.39
N ASP A 65 13.07 -14.37 -0.81
CA ASP A 65 12.55 -15.71 -1.07
C ASP A 65 13.32 -16.69 -0.17
N THR A 66 12.63 -17.64 0.44
CA THR A 66 13.24 -18.81 1.12
C THR A 66 14.37 -19.51 0.34
N SER A 67 14.50 -19.28 -0.98
CA SER A 67 15.52 -19.82 -1.87
C SER A 67 16.69 -18.87 -2.21
N MET A 68 16.62 -17.56 -1.89
CA MET A 68 17.67 -16.60 -2.19
C MET A 68 18.08 -15.76 -0.97
N ALA A 69 19.37 -15.81 -0.64
CA ALA A 69 19.97 -15.17 0.53
C ALA A 69 20.27 -13.65 0.37
N SER A 70 19.49 -12.89 -0.37
CA SER A 70 19.79 -11.46 -0.61
C SER A 70 18.61 -10.52 -0.39
N GLY A 71 18.61 -9.89 0.78
CA GLY A 71 17.98 -8.62 1.04
C GLY A 71 18.90 -7.84 1.96
N ALA A 72 19.46 -6.72 1.49
CA ALA A 72 20.07 -5.75 2.37
C ALA A 72 18.94 -4.93 3.02
N ALA A 73 19.11 -4.53 4.28
CA ALA A 73 18.14 -3.67 4.94
C ALA A 73 18.04 -2.34 4.18
N CYS A 74 16.87 -2.04 3.63
CA CYS A 74 16.62 -0.75 2.97
C CYS A 74 16.16 0.32 3.97
N GLY A 75 15.64 -0.11 5.12
CA GLY A 75 15.05 0.76 6.11
C GLY A 75 14.64 0.01 7.35
N PHE A 76 13.87 0.69 8.21
CA PHE A 76 13.34 0.11 9.43
C PHE A 76 11.97 0.69 9.77
N ILE A 77 11.19 -0.08 10.52
CA ILE A 77 9.82 0.30 10.92
C ILE A 77 9.88 1.41 11.97
N GLN A 78 9.25 2.54 11.70
CA GLN A 78 9.06 3.62 12.68
C GLN A 78 7.74 3.51 13.43
N ARG A 79 6.69 3.09 12.72
CA ARG A 79 5.32 3.01 13.23
C ARG A 79 4.60 1.88 12.53
N ALA A 80 3.79 1.09 13.23
CA ALA A 80 2.86 0.16 12.61
C ALA A 80 1.55 0.08 13.39
N ILE A 81 0.43 0.10 12.67
CA ILE A 81 -0.92 0.02 13.21
C ILE A 81 -1.67 -1.06 12.43
N PHE A 82 -2.14 -2.08 13.14
CA PHE A 82 -3.16 -3.00 12.65
C PHE A 82 -4.32 -2.95 13.64
N ASN A 83 -5.41 -2.30 13.26
CA ASN A 83 -6.57 -2.13 14.11
C ASN A 83 -7.87 -2.27 13.31
N PRO A 84 -8.47 -3.48 13.26
CA PRO A 84 -9.75 -3.70 12.60
C PRO A 84 -10.92 -2.98 13.29
N ARG A 85 -10.76 -2.52 14.54
CA ARG A 85 -11.83 -1.87 15.32
C ARG A 85 -11.93 -0.36 15.08
N MET A 86 -10.97 0.26 14.42
CA MET A 86 -11.05 1.68 14.01
C MET A 86 -12.05 1.85 12.86
N HIS A 87 -12.49 3.10 12.65
CA HIS A 87 -13.32 3.47 11.51
C HIS A 87 -12.79 4.75 10.83
N PRO A 88 -12.21 4.65 9.62
CA PRO A 88 -11.87 3.42 8.90
C PRO A 88 -10.93 2.50 9.69
N SER A 89 -11.03 1.18 9.46
CA SER A 89 -10.07 0.21 9.99
C SER A 89 -8.70 0.46 9.38
N ILE A 90 -7.64 0.31 10.17
CA ILE A 90 -6.27 0.65 9.78
C ILE A 90 -5.39 -0.59 9.70
N ASP A 91 -4.61 -0.69 8.63
CA ASP A 91 -3.57 -1.69 8.42
C ASP A 91 -2.41 -1.02 7.68
N MET A 92 -1.43 -0.52 8.43
CA MET A 92 -0.32 0.23 7.88
C MET A 92 0.95 0.10 8.71
N ALA A 93 2.09 0.23 8.04
CA ALA A 93 3.38 0.48 8.63
C ALA A 93 4.07 1.62 7.89
N VAL A 94 4.77 2.47 8.65
CA VAL A 94 5.68 3.50 8.15
C VAL A 94 7.08 2.96 8.29
N VAL A 95 7.78 2.85 7.16
CA VAL A 95 9.17 2.38 7.10
C VAL A 95 10.04 3.56 6.68
N THR A 96 10.98 3.96 7.53
CA THR A 96 11.97 4.98 7.18
C THR A 96 13.10 4.33 6.41
N ILE A 97 13.43 4.93 5.26
CA ILE A 97 14.53 4.48 4.42
C ILE A 97 15.83 4.91 5.08
N SER A 98 16.68 3.95 5.42
CA SER A 98 17.97 4.21 6.08
C SER A 98 19.17 3.91 5.17
N ASP A 99 18.97 3.16 4.10
CA ASP A 99 19.99 2.95 3.08
C ASP A 99 19.95 4.10 2.07
N GLU A 100 21.00 4.93 2.06
CA GLU A 100 21.10 6.10 1.17
C GLU A 100 21.01 5.72 -0.31
N SER A 101 21.48 4.53 -0.68
CA SER A 101 21.42 4.03 -2.06
C SER A 101 19.99 3.68 -2.52
N ARG A 102 19.05 3.62 -1.57
CA ARG A 102 17.64 3.28 -1.80
C ARG A 102 16.71 4.49 -1.70
N LEU A 103 17.24 5.67 -1.41
CA LEU A 103 16.43 6.88 -1.39
C LEU A 103 15.86 7.16 -2.78
N PRO A 104 14.53 7.34 -2.92
CA PRO A 104 13.94 7.70 -4.20
C PRO A 104 14.34 9.13 -4.58
N ASP A 105 14.76 9.31 -5.83
CA ASP A 105 14.90 10.62 -6.46
C ASP A 105 13.55 11.16 -6.97
N LYS A 106 12.61 10.24 -7.28
CA LYS A 106 11.28 10.50 -7.82
C LYS A 106 10.28 9.46 -7.32
N GLY A 107 8.99 9.78 -7.41
CA GLY A 107 7.88 8.85 -7.18
C GLY A 107 7.69 7.86 -8.33
N ARG A 108 8.76 7.15 -8.69
CA ARG A 108 8.77 6.12 -9.73
C ARG A 108 8.28 4.78 -9.19
N PHE A 109 7.66 4.03 -10.09
CA PHE A 109 7.26 2.66 -9.86
C PHE A 109 8.31 1.72 -10.42
N ALA A 110 8.65 0.68 -9.67
CA ALA A 110 9.45 -0.41 -10.19
C ALA A 110 8.61 -1.17 -11.22
N ASN A 111 8.94 -1.01 -12.49
CA ASN A 111 8.26 -1.72 -13.56
C ASN A 111 9.29 -2.13 -14.60
N ASP A 112 9.61 -3.42 -14.57
CA ASP A 112 10.42 -4.17 -15.52
C ASP A 112 9.63 -4.61 -16.76
N HIS A 113 8.31 -4.33 -16.81
CA HIS A 113 7.41 -4.83 -17.84
C HIS A 113 6.64 -3.72 -18.56
N SER A 114 7.26 -3.19 -19.61
CA SER A 114 6.67 -2.11 -20.42
C SER A 114 5.29 -2.43 -21.03
N SER A 115 4.98 -3.70 -21.21
CA SER A 115 3.67 -4.16 -21.67
C SER A 115 2.54 -3.85 -20.69
N ARG A 116 2.80 -3.83 -19.37
CA ARG A 116 1.80 -3.61 -18.32
C ARG A 116 1.33 -2.16 -18.28
N TYR A 117 2.25 -1.21 -18.24
CA TYR A 117 1.86 0.21 -18.24
C TYR A 117 1.19 0.63 -19.55
N LYS A 118 1.62 0.06 -20.70
CA LYS A 118 0.96 0.29 -21.99
C LYS A 118 -0.47 -0.24 -22.00
N LYS A 119 -0.71 -1.45 -21.45
CA LYS A 119 -2.07 -2.02 -21.33
C LYS A 119 -2.99 -1.19 -20.44
N ALA A 120 -2.45 -0.54 -19.41
CA ALA A 120 -3.23 0.39 -18.58
C ALA A 120 -3.47 1.77 -19.23
N GLY A 121 -2.85 2.04 -20.39
CA GLY A 121 -3.06 3.24 -21.18
C GLY A 121 -1.96 4.30 -21.03
N PHE A 122 -0.85 3.98 -20.37
CA PHE A 122 0.28 4.91 -20.26
C PHE A 122 1.24 4.78 -21.44
N LYS A 123 1.68 5.92 -21.98
CA LYS A 123 2.72 5.96 -23.04
C LYS A 123 4.12 5.68 -22.48
N HIS A 124 4.38 6.17 -21.27
CA HIS A 124 5.63 6.03 -20.53
C HIS A 124 5.34 5.49 -19.14
N LEU A 125 6.39 5.10 -18.41
CA LEU A 125 6.25 4.76 -17.00
C LEU A 125 5.70 5.99 -16.25
N PRO A 126 4.52 5.91 -15.61
CA PRO A 126 3.99 7.04 -14.86
C PRO A 126 4.87 7.34 -13.64
N GLU A 127 4.84 8.60 -13.21
CA GLU A 127 5.51 9.09 -12.00
C GLU A 127 4.48 9.80 -11.12
N TYR A 128 4.68 9.77 -9.81
CA TYR A 128 3.83 10.46 -8.82
C TYR A 128 4.72 11.35 -7.93
N ASN A 129 4.88 12.60 -8.35
CA ASN A 129 5.86 13.51 -7.74
C ASN A 129 5.23 14.68 -6.98
N ASP A 130 3.92 14.87 -7.06
CA ASP A 130 3.24 16.10 -6.60
C ASP A 130 2.55 15.98 -5.24
N GLY A 131 2.49 14.78 -4.65
CA GLY A 131 1.78 14.55 -3.39
C GLY A 131 0.25 14.64 -3.51
N SER A 132 -0.29 14.67 -4.73
CA SER A 132 -1.73 14.80 -4.97
C SER A 132 -2.54 13.63 -4.39
N ARG A 133 -3.57 13.93 -3.59
CA ARG A 133 -4.50 12.94 -3.03
C ARG A 133 -5.95 13.30 -3.25
N VAL A 134 -6.82 12.30 -3.30
CA VAL A 134 -8.28 12.54 -3.30
C VAL A 134 -8.77 12.57 -1.86
N LEU A 135 -9.41 13.69 -1.48
CA LEU A 135 -10.00 13.89 -0.15
C LEU A 135 -11.49 13.54 -0.11
N ASP A 136 -12.21 13.88 -1.17
CA ASP A 136 -13.62 13.56 -1.33
C ASP A 136 -13.91 13.08 -2.77
N PHE A 137 -14.52 11.91 -2.88
CA PHE A 137 -14.95 11.33 -4.15
C PHE A 137 -16.22 11.98 -4.70
N GLN A 138 -17.00 12.68 -3.87
CA GLN A 138 -18.24 13.32 -4.31
C GLN A 138 -18.00 14.65 -5.03
N GLU A 139 -16.96 15.39 -4.63
CA GLU A 139 -16.57 16.64 -5.27
C GLU A 139 -15.75 16.42 -6.54
N SER A 140 -15.18 15.22 -6.69
CA SER A 140 -14.38 14.85 -7.85
C SER A 140 -15.28 14.21 -8.90
N GLY A 141 -15.85 15.02 -9.79
CA GLY A 141 -16.50 14.60 -11.04
C GLY A 141 -15.52 13.94 -12.04
N THR A 142 -14.53 13.22 -11.54
CA THR A 142 -13.41 12.61 -12.25
C THR A 142 -13.68 11.14 -12.53
N SER A 143 -12.95 10.62 -13.51
CA SER A 143 -12.93 9.20 -13.85
C SER A 143 -12.80 8.30 -12.62
N ASN A 144 -13.71 7.33 -12.48
CA ASN A 144 -13.65 6.29 -11.45
C ASN A 144 -12.52 5.28 -11.71
N MET A 145 -11.78 5.44 -12.82
CA MET A 145 -10.66 4.58 -13.16
C MET A 145 -9.52 4.76 -12.18
N VAL A 146 -9.04 3.63 -11.71
CA VAL A 146 -7.91 3.56 -10.79
C VAL A 146 -6.85 2.62 -11.31
N VAL A 147 -5.62 2.86 -10.86
CA VAL A 147 -4.47 2.01 -11.11
C VAL A 147 -3.82 1.64 -9.79
N GLN A 148 -3.33 0.41 -9.71
CA GLN A 148 -2.57 -0.09 -8.57
C GLN A 148 -1.18 -0.49 -9.04
N PHE A 149 -0.18 -0.19 -8.21
CA PHE A 149 1.20 -0.58 -8.44
C PHE A 149 1.67 -1.58 -7.39
N GLY A 150 1.43 -2.87 -7.66
CA GLY A 150 1.79 -3.99 -6.78
C GLY A 150 3.10 -4.65 -7.20
N SER A 151 3.76 -5.35 -6.27
CA SER A 151 4.98 -6.10 -6.58
C SER A 151 4.75 -7.30 -7.48
N GLU A 152 3.54 -7.89 -7.46
CA GLU A 152 3.19 -9.07 -8.24
C GLU A 152 2.38 -8.72 -9.48
N THR A 153 1.42 -7.80 -9.34
CA THR A 153 0.61 -7.36 -10.47
C THR A 153 1.32 -6.33 -11.33
N HIS A 154 2.44 -5.76 -10.84
CA HIS A 154 3.19 -4.64 -11.39
C HIS A 154 2.34 -3.38 -11.56
N LEU A 155 1.52 -3.36 -12.61
CA LEU A 155 0.55 -2.31 -12.86
C LEU A 155 -0.74 -2.94 -13.33
N SER A 156 -1.78 -2.81 -12.49
CA SER A 156 -3.13 -3.25 -12.76
C SER A 156 -4.08 -2.04 -12.80
N LYS A 157 -5.23 -2.21 -13.46
CA LYS A 157 -6.21 -1.14 -13.68
C LYS A 157 -7.61 -1.65 -13.42
N GLY A 158 -8.41 -0.81 -12.78
CA GLY A 158 -9.76 -1.11 -12.37
C GLY A 158 -10.61 0.14 -12.26
N PHE A 159 -11.72 0.02 -11.54
CA PHE A 159 -12.61 1.12 -11.22
C PHE A 159 -13.05 1.03 -9.77
N LEU A 160 -13.23 2.20 -9.13
CA LEU A 160 -13.90 2.27 -7.84
C LEU A 160 -15.34 1.80 -7.99
N LYS A 161 -15.78 1.00 -7.02
CA LYS A 161 -17.17 0.56 -6.95
C LYS A 161 -18.04 1.62 -6.28
N GLU A 162 -19.12 1.98 -6.96
CA GLU A 162 -20.02 3.06 -6.55
C GLU A 162 -21.45 2.56 -6.38
N ASP A 163 -22.20 3.28 -5.55
CA ASP A 163 -23.66 3.19 -5.48
C ASP A 163 -24.24 4.55 -5.90
N GLY A 164 -24.89 4.59 -7.05
CA GLY A 164 -25.28 5.84 -7.70
C GLY A 164 -24.07 6.66 -8.14
N ILE A 165 -23.79 7.77 -7.43
CA ILE A 165 -22.69 8.71 -7.70
C ILE A 165 -21.65 8.75 -6.58
N GLN A 166 -21.75 7.87 -5.58
CA GLN A 166 -20.89 7.89 -4.39
C GLN A 166 -20.12 6.58 -4.25
N VAL A 167 -18.84 6.68 -3.88
CA VAL A 167 -18.02 5.53 -3.51
C VAL A 167 -18.54 4.94 -2.20
N ARG A 168 -18.86 3.64 -2.21
CA ARG A 168 -19.42 2.96 -1.04
C ARG A 168 -18.31 2.47 -0.10
N PRO A 169 -18.30 2.89 1.18
CA PRO A 169 -17.43 2.27 2.16
C PRO A 169 -17.75 0.78 2.31
N LEU A 170 -16.74 -0.06 2.09
CA LEU A 170 -16.80 -1.50 2.21
C LEU A 170 -16.47 -1.91 3.65
N THR A 171 -17.27 -2.85 4.16
CA THR A 171 -16.88 -3.69 5.30
C THR A 171 -16.72 -5.12 4.82
N THR A 172 -15.52 -5.68 4.93
CA THR A 172 -15.17 -7.00 4.39
C THR A 172 -14.23 -7.77 5.31
N VAL A 173 -14.21 -9.08 5.14
CA VAL A 173 -13.16 -9.92 5.71
C VAL A 173 -11.87 -9.71 4.92
N LEU A 174 -10.76 -9.50 5.62
CA LEU A 174 -9.43 -9.48 5.05
C LEU A 174 -8.91 -10.90 4.91
N GLY A 175 -8.64 -11.34 3.68
CA GLY A 175 -7.97 -12.62 3.44
C GLY A 175 -6.47 -12.50 3.71
N LEU A 176 -6.01 -13.01 4.85
CA LEU A 176 -4.59 -13.11 5.17
C LEU A 176 -4.06 -14.52 4.88
N PRO A 177 -2.86 -14.66 4.27
CA PRO A 177 -2.22 -15.97 4.13
C PRO A 177 -2.06 -16.63 5.52
N GLN A 178 -2.50 -17.89 5.63
CA GLN A 178 -2.31 -18.75 6.81
C GLN A 178 -3.04 -18.37 8.12
N SER A 179 -3.83 -17.28 8.15
CA SER A 179 -4.66 -16.98 9.32
C SER A 179 -5.94 -17.81 9.33
N LYS A 180 -6.28 -18.42 10.47
CA LYS A 180 -7.61 -18.98 10.73
C LYS A 180 -8.60 -17.92 11.21
N ASP A 181 -8.11 -16.74 11.58
CA ASP A 181 -8.89 -15.67 12.15
C ASP A 181 -9.48 -14.78 11.04
N ILE A 182 -10.71 -14.34 11.28
CA ILE A 182 -11.49 -13.52 10.36
C ILE A 182 -11.35 -12.06 10.81
N PHE A 183 -10.48 -11.30 10.15
CA PHE A 183 -10.35 -9.87 10.40
C PHE A 183 -11.35 -9.09 9.57
N ARG A 184 -12.36 -8.50 10.22
CA ARG A 184 -13.36 -7.66 9.55
C ARG A 184 -12.85 -6.22 9.50
N MET A 185 -12.52 -5.75 8.30
CA MET A 185 -12.08 -4.38 8.02
C MET A 185 -13.28 -3.55 7.55
N SER A 186 -13.44 -2.34 8.07
CA SER A 186 -14.57 -1.43 7.80
C SER A 186 -14.10 -0.08 7.27
N GLY A 187 -14.93 0.62 6.51
CA GLY A 187 -14.59 1.95 5.97
C GLY A 187 -13.55 1.92 4.85
N GLN A 188 -13.43 0.79 4.14
CA GLN A 188 -12.46 0.60 3.05
C GLN A 188 -13.08 1.00 1.70
N TYR A 189 -12.28 1.19 0.67
CA TYR A 189 -12.76 1.27 -0.71
C TYR A 189 -12.70 -0.11 -1.37
N GLU A 190 -13.67 -0.39 -2.23
CA GLU A 190 -13.68 -1.58 -3.09
C GLU A 190 -13.31 -1.16 -4.51
N VAL A 191 -12.31 -1.83 -5.08
CA VAL A 191 -11.90 -1.62 -6.46
C VAL A 191 -12.08 -2.90 -7.25
N GLU A 192 -12.85 -2.80 -8.33
CA GLU A 192 -13.08 -3.90 -9.26
C GLU A 192 -12.09 -3.86 -10.41
N GLY A 193 -11.47 -5.00 -10.73
CA GLY A 193 -10.53 -5.12 -11.85
C GLY A 193 -11.24 -5.05 -13.20
N LEU A 194 -10.56 -4.55 -14.23
CA LEU A 194 -11.08 -4.64 -15.60
C LEU A 194 -11.13 -6.10 -16.06
N ARG A 195 -12.14 -6.48 -16.85
CA ARG A 195 -12.23 -7.84 -17.43
C ARG A 195 -10.98 -8.25 -18.23
N SER A 196 -10.31 -7.29 -18.87
CA SER A 196 -9.06 -7.50 -19.61
C SER A 196 -7.82 -7.61 -18.71
N MET A 197 -7.94 -7.28 -17.42
CA MET A 197 -6.90 -7.36 -16.39
C MET A 197 -7.53 -7.78 -15.05
N PRO A 198 -8.03 -9.03 -14.95
CA PRO A 198 -8.89 -9.46 -13.84
C PRO A 198 -8.16 -9.50 -12.49
N ASN A 199 -6.83 -9.66 -12.51
CA ASN A 199 -6.01 -9.71 -11.30
C ASN A 199 -5.61 -8.29 -10.90
N LEU A 200 -6.53 -7.55 -10.30
CA LEU A 200 -6.21 -6.24 -9.74
C LEU A 200 -5.28 -6.36 -8.53
N PHE A 201 -5.46 -7.40 -7.73
CA PHE A 201 -4.69 -7.67 -6.51
C PHE A 201 -4.30 -9.15 -6.45
N MET A 202 -3.06 -9.44 -6.08
CA MET A 202 -2.53 -10.78 -5.83
C MET A 202 -1.83 -10.87 -4.46
N PRO A 203 -1.67 -12.07 -3.88
CA PRO A 203 -0.84 -12.24 -2.69
C PRO A 203 0.58 -11.69 -2.94
N GLY A 204 1.03 -10.71 -2.14
CA GLY A 204 2.26 -9.93 -2.36
C GLY A 204 2.00 -8.45 -2.68
N ASP A 205 0.83 -8.12 -3.23
CA ASP A 205 0.44 -6.73 -3.51
C ASP A 205 0.00 -5.95 -2.25
N SER A 206 -0.08 -6.59 -1.08
CA SER A 206 -0.39 -5.91 0.18
C SER A 206 0.57 -4.76 0.42
N GLY A 207 0.06 -3.54 0.59
CA GLY A 207 0.84 -2.32 0.69
C GLY A 207 0.92 -1.55 -0.63
N ALA A 208 0.37 -2.06 -1.73
CA ALA A 208 0.43 -1.40 -3.03
C ALA A 208 -0.27 -0.04 -3.01
N ALA A 209 0.38 0.96 -3.60
CA ALA A 209 -0.22 2.27 -3.78
C ALA A 209 -1.34 2.21 -4.82
N VAL A 210 -2.48 2.81 -4.50
CA VAL A 210 -3.64 2.90 -5.40
C VAL A 210 -3.91 4.37 -5.72
N PHE A 211 -4.10 4.64 -7.01
CA PHE A 211 -4.28 5.98 -7.54
C PHE A 211 -5.52 6.07 -8.41
N MET A 212 -6.24 7.18 -8.28
CA MET A 212 -7.24 7.60 -9.27
C MET A 212 -6.57 8.35 -10.41
N LEU A 213 -7.05 8.11 -11.64
CA LEU A 213 -6.58 8.81 -12.83
C LEU A 213 -7.40 10.07 -13.07
N ASN A 214 -6.72 11.21 -13.08
CA ASN A 214 -7.26 12.47 -13.58
C ASN A 214 -6.50 12.88 -14.85
N GLY A 215 -7.03 12.50 -16.01
CA GLY A 215 -6.28 12.57 -17.26
C GLY A 215 -5.06 11.65 -17.23
N THR A 216 -3.86 12.23 -17.20
CA THR A 216 -2.59 11.52 -17.02
C THR A 216 -2.02 11.62 -15.60
N SER A 217 -2.63 12.44 -14.75
CA SER A 217 -2.18 12.67 -13.38
C SER A 217 -2.67 11.57 -12.44
N LEU A 218 -1.84 11.24 -11.46
CA LEU A 218 -2.12 10.24 -10.43
C LEU A 218 -2.48 10.96 -9.13
N HIS A 219 -3.66 10.68 -8.60
CA HIS A 219 -4.05 11.14 -7.27
C HIS A 219 -4.12 9.94 -6.33
N CYS A 220 -3.29 9.92 -5.29
CA CYS A 220 -3.29 8.82 -4.33
C CYS A 220 -4.64 8.76 -3.62
N ILE A 221 -5.26 7.58 -3.62
CA ILE A 221 -6.53 7.36 -2.93
C ILE A 221 -6.37 6.45 -1.71
N GLY A 222 -5.30 5.66 -1.67
CA GLY A 222 -5.11 4.71 -0.60
C GLY A 222 -4.04 3.67 -0.86
N MET A 223 -4.07 2.65 -0.02
CA MET A 223 -3.16 1.53 -0.04
C MET A 223 -3.97 0.23 -0.05
N ALA A 224 -3.64 -0.67 -0.98
CA ALA A 224 -4.30 -1.96 -1.07
C ALA A 224 -3.88 -2.85 0.09
N ILE A 225 -4.83 -3.42 0.81
CA ILE A 225 -4.57 -4.26 1.99
C ILE A 225 -4.91 -5.73 1.75
N GLY A 226 -5.74 -6.04 0.76
CA GLY A 226 -6.17 -7.40 0.47
C GLY A 226 -7.20 -7.45 -0.65
N SER A 227 -7.91 -8.57 -0.72
CA SER A 227 -9.01 -8.76 -1.66
C SER A 227 -10.25 -9.33 -0.99
N THR A 228 -11.39 -9.09 -1.63
CA THR A 228 -12.69 -9.71 -1.30
C THR A 228 -12.77 -11.13 -1.87
N SER A 229 -13.81 -11.88 -1.47
CA SER A 229 -14.07 -13.23 -2.02
C SER A 229 -14.36 -13.25 -3.52
N THR A 230 -14.77 -12.12 -4.10
CA THR A 230 -14.98 -11.95 -5.55
C THR A 230 -13.72 -11.50 -6.29
N GLY A 231 -12.59 -11.34 -5.59
CA GLY A 231 -11.31 -10.94 -6.18
C GLY A 231 -11.10 -9.43 -6.30
N ASN A 232 -12.06 -8.61 -5.85
CA ASN A 232 -11.91 -7.14 -5.86
C ASN A 232 -10.89 -6.70 -4.81
N ALA A 233 -10.07 -5.70 -5.13
CA ALA A 233 -9.10 -5.16 -4.20
C ALA A 233 -9.79 -4.34 -3.11
N VAL A 234 -9.25 -4.43 -1.90
CA VAL A 234 -9.68 -3.69 -0.72
C VAL A 234 -8.62 -2.66 -0.40
N VAL A 235 -9.02 -1.38 -0.33
CA VAL A 235 -8.08 -0.26 -0.24
C VAL A 235 -8.41 0.59 0.99
N THR A 236 -7.43 0.82 1.85
CA THR A 236 -7.59 1.75 2.97
C THR A 236 -7.40 3.19 2.50
N PRO A 237 -8.32 4.12 2.81
CA PRO A 237 -8.21 5.52 2.39
C PRO A 237 -6.91 6.17 2.83
N ILE A 238 -6.22 6.88 1.93
CA ILE A 238 -4.93 7.50 2.27
C ILE A 238 -5.06 8.53 3.39
N ALA A 239 -6.14 9.32 3.42
CA ALA A 239 -6.39 10.30 4.47
C ALA A 239 -6.47 9.62 5.85
N ALA A 240 -7.19 8.50 5.96
CA ALA A 240 -7.31 7.75 7.21
C ALA A 240 -5.96 7.21 7.70
N LEU A 241 -5.10 6.75 6.79
CA LEU A 241 -3.75 6.28 7.13
C LEU A 241 -2.88 7.42 7.69
N LEU A 242 -2.89 8.58 7.02
CA LEU A 242 -2.11 9.73 7.46
C LEU A 242 -2.62 10.27 8.80
N ASP A 243 -3.94 10.39 8.96
CA ASP A 243 -4.55 10.88 10.21
C ASP A 243 -4.30 9.94 11.40
N ALA A 244 -4.27 8.62 11.17
CA ALA A 244 -4.02 7.63 12.22
C ALA A 244 -2.64 7.77 12.89
N VAL A 245 -1.67 8.38 12.20
CA VAL A 245 -0.32 8.61 12.76
C VAL A 245 -0.02 10.08 13.04
N ARG A 246 -0.81 11.02 12.48
CA ARG A 246 -0.61 12.46 12.64
C ARG A 246 -0.68 12.95 14.10
N ALA A 247 -1.40 12.23 14.96
CA ALA A 247 -1.46 12.56 16.39
C ALA A 247 -0.08 12.54 17.08
N ASN A 248 0.89 11.80 16.53
CA ASN A 248 2.21 11.57 17.15
C ASN A 248 3.39 11.99 16.25
N ALA A 249 3.13 12.50 15.05
CA ALA A 249 4.16 12.79 14.06
C ALA A 249 3.66 13.74 12.97
N ASP A 250 4.58 14.47 12.34
CA ASP A 250 4.32 15.13 11.07
C ASP A 250 4.40 14.11 9.94
N ILE A 251 3.34 14.00 9.15
CA ILE A 251 3.28 13.09 8.00
C ILE A 251 2.52 13.71 6.82
N ASP A 252 3.13 13.60 5.63
CA ASP A 252 2.44 13.85 4.37
C ASP A 252 3.01 13.00 3.23
N LEU A 253 2.27 12.91 2.11
CA LEU A 253 2.77 12.27 0.89
C LEU A 253 3.99 13.04 0.36
N SER A 254 4.99 12.29 -0.10
CA SER A 254 6.22 12.90 -0.59
C SER A 254 6.00 13.68 -1.89
N VAL A 255 6.57 14.89 -1.93
CA VAL A 255 6.75 15.69 -3.15
C VAL A 255 8.20 15.54 -3.62
N PHE A 256 8.37 15.31 -4.91
CA PHE A 256 9.66 15.15 -5.58
C PHE A 256 9.84 16.25 -6.64
N PRO A 257 11.08 16.73 -6.86
CA PRO A 257 11.38 17.76 -7.85
C PRO A 257 11.21 17.31 -9.31
#